data_AF-A0A4Q2UT68-F1
#
_entry.id   AF-A0A4Q2UT68-F1
#
_cell.length_a   1.000
_cell.length_b   1.000
_cell.length_c   1.000
_cell.angle_alpha   90.00
_cell.angle_beta   90.00
_cell.angle_gamma   90.00
#
_symmetry.space_group_name_H-M   'P 1'
#
loop_
_entity.id
_entity.type
_entity.pdbx_description
1 polymer ?
#
loop_
_entity_poly.entity_id
_entity_poly.type
_entity_poly.pdbx_seq_one_letter_code
_entity_poly.pdbx_strand_id
1 'polypeptide(L)'
;MANTFSIFKEGTSPIKVEGAYRSFDHYKDLVKWTRRRISVLIVVDTSVRIGENDGFGVGRFIKLLRETTVGCTVFKVDIAQRPTVINPADIVFTEVASPGPFEPRYIDFRFDSTSGGNPVLNRYHEVFLFGFAPDNAAGPDTNITSHPWHSTDAELRVLTDWMNQGGGVFATGDHDYLGASMCHRIPRVGSMRKWTNADGVPPINGPSRLDTNRPATPDEDTGVDVIANANESDNLPQTIQWVPQRIIRQGFFRYKYPHRILCHPTHGPINVMPDHPHEGRCEDPATIDYAATVGFGPEKEYPDAGGVQPRPQIIAYGTIEAKLNHQKGPVNAAHFPMISVYDGRSNGSTVGRVVVDSTWHHWFNMNLIGLENAVNKTNWEKISRYFINVALWIAPPNVGRYCYWELLLLHFEYTGLREINRNTPLLEVGIVVRQALWARFGRCWTIDFILSQIPIFRPRLYTYFDKFNPAEKLQSPFDLSDIIQPQFDLIELTLWGHIYRNMEPLADKLRYSLSTTDRNSSLELQAEDIEKATVTGVGTAFEQIDKLMDVDLREITQAFKK
;
A
#
# COMPACT_ATOMS: atom_id res chain seq x y z
N MET A 1 -29.45 9.44 -16.03
CA MET A 1 -29.10 10.29 -14.88
C MET A 1 -27.59 10.26 -14.73
N ALA A 2 -26.90 11.28 -15.24
CA ALA A 2 -25.44 11.38 -15.13
C ALA A 2 -25.12 11.98 -13.76
N ASN A 3 -24.81 11.13 -12.78
CA ASN A 3 -24.17 11.60 -11.56
C ASN A 3 -22.71 11.93 -11.93
N THR A 4 -22.43 13.22 -12.11
CA THR A 4 -21.07 13.74 -12.22
C THR A 4 -20.37 13.52 -10.88
N PHE A 5 -19.61 12.43 -10.79
CA PHE A 5 -18.63 12.23 -9.71
C PHE A 5 -17.48 13.21 -9.96
N SER A 6 -17.50 14.37 -9.30
CA SER A 6 -16.32 15.23 -9.19
C SER A 6 -15.41 14.66 -8.11
N ILE A 7 -14.29 14.05 -8.48
CA ILE A 7 -13.34 13.46 -7.52
C ILE A 7 -12.50 14.56 -6.85
N PHE A 8 -12.39 15.74 -7.46
CA PHE A 8 -11.82 16.93 -6.84
C PHE A 8 -12.93 17.77 -6.24
N LYS A 9 -12.97 17.88 -4.90
CA LYS A 9 -13.79 18.88 -4.19
C LYS A 9 -12.94 19.88 -3.40
N GLU A 10 -11.61 19.83 -3.50
CA GLU A 10 -10.73 20.75 -2.79
C GLU A 10 -9.63 21.34 -3.70
N GLY A 11 -9.80 22.62 -4.03
CA GLY A 11 -8.73 23.62 -3.97
C GLY A 11 -7.51 23.43 -4.87
N THR A 12 -7.63 22.90 -6.09
CA THR A 12 -6.52 22.98 -7.05
C THR A 12 -6.45 24.38 -7.63
N SER A 13 -5.55 25.20 -7.09
CA SER A 13 -5.19 26.45 -7.74
C SER A 13 -4.61 26.17 -9.13
N PRO A 14 -4.87 27.02 -10.12
CA PRO A 14 -4.31 26.85 -11.44
C PRO A 14 -2.78 26.86 -11.42
N ILE A 15 -2.15 25.91 -12.11
CA ILE A 15 -0.68 25.87 -12.22
C ILE A 15 -0.26 26.92 -13.24
N LYS A 16 0.57 27.89 -12.82
CA LYS A 16 1.25 28.83 -13.71
C LYS A 16 2.62 28.29 -14.08
N VAL A 17 2.85 28.05 -15.37
CA VAL A 17 4.18 27.75 -15.89
C VAL A 17 4.81 29.05 -16.39
N GLU A 18 5.87 29.51 -15.74
CA GLU A 18 6.64 30.71 -16.13
C GLU A 18 7.89 30.30 -16.94
N GLY A 19 8.17 31.00 -18.05
CA GLY A 19 9.15 30.56 -19.04
C GLY A 19 10.59 30.96 -18.73
N ALA A 20 11.48 29.99 -18.53
CA ALA A 20 12.93 30.20 -18.67
C ALA A 20 13.66 28.94 -19.17
N TYR A 21 14.43 29.11 -20.27
CA TYR A 21 15.44 28.22 -20.85
C TYR A 21 14.99 26.97 -21.63
N ARG A 22 15.90 26.54 -22.52
CA ARG A 22 15.76 25.59 -23.64
C ARG A 22 14.89 24.38 -23.32
N SER A 23 14.21 23.86 -24.35
CA SER A 23 13.16 22.82 -24.44
C SER A 23 13.29 21.51 -23.62
N PHE A 24 14.31 21.35 -22.78
CA PHE A 24 14.56 20.14 -21.99
C PHE A 24 14.32 20.27 -20.48
N ASP A 25 14.19 21.47 -19.89
CA ASP A 25 14.02 21.62 -18.41
C ASP A 25 12.57 21.82 -17.94
N HIS A 26 11.61 22.06 -18.84
CA HIS A 26 10.19 22.28 -18.45
C HIS A 26 9.54 21.12 -17.70
N TYR A 27 10.02 19.89 -17.93
CA TYR A 27 9.55 18.69 -17.24
C TYR A 27 9.72 18.78 -15.72
N LYS A 28 10.89 19.22 -15.24
CA LYS A 28 11.18 19.27 -13.80
C LYS A 28 10.29 20.27 -13.07
N ASP A 29 9.95 21.37 -13.73
CA ASP A 29 9.07 22.39 -13.15
C ASP A 29 7.62 21.92 -13.16
N LEU A 30 7.09 21.35 -14.26
CA LEU A 30 5.76 20.73 -14.30
C LEU A 30 5.57 19.63 -13.24
N VAL A 31 6.60 18.82 -12.99
CA VAL A 31 6.58 17.77 -11.97
C VAL A 31 6.51 18.34 -10.55
N LYS A 32 7.11 19.49 -10.25
CA LYS A 32 7.04 20.09 -8.91
C LYS A 32 5.62 20.53 -8.54
N TRP A 33 4.85 21.05 -9.49
CA TRP A 33 3.50 21.59 -9.26
C TRP A 33 2.40 20.52 -9.20
N THR A 34 2.64 19.36 -9.79
CA THR A 34 1.65 18.27 -9.87
C THR A 34 1.80 17.23 -8.77
N ARG A 35 2.79 17.40 -7.89
CA ARG A 35 3.07 16.45 -6.81
C ARG A 35 1.99 16.46 -5.74
N ARG A 36 1.43 15.29 -5.47
CA ARG A 36 0.55 15.03 -4.33
C ARG A 36 1.38 14.56 -3.15
N ARG A 37 1.09 15.11 -1.97
CA ARG A 37 1.85 14.82 -0.75
C ARG A 37 1.02 13.94 0.19
N ILE A 38 1.55 12.76 0.54
CA ILE A 38 1.02 11.94 1.64
C ILE A 38 1.76 12.35 2.92
N SER A 39 1.02 12.89 3.89
CA SER A 39 1.53 13.21 5.23
C SER A 39 1.43 11.97 6.13
N VAL A 40 2.57 11.46 6.54
CA VAL A 40 2.75 10.25 7.37
C VAL A 40 3.24 10.66 8.75
N LEU A 41 2.63 10.13 9.79
CA LEU A 41 3.14 10.21 11.15
C LEU A 41 3.67 8.84 11.59
N ILE A 42 4.97 8.73 11.86
CA ILE A 42 5.58 7.52 12.43
C ILE A 42 5.61 7.69 13.95
N VAL A 43 4.88 6.85 14.67
CA VAL A 43 4.81 6.85 16.14
C VAL A 43 5.67 5.72 16.68
N VAL A 44 6.61 6.07 17.55
CA VAL A 44 7.57 5.12 18.14
C VAL A 44 7.54 5.19 19.66
N ASP A 45 7.69 4.03 20.31
CA ASP A 45 8.10 3.99 21.72
C ASP A 45 9.58 4.38 21.85
N THR A 46 9.99 4.80 23.06
CA THR A 46 11.35 5.31 23.32
C THR A 46 12.45 4.28 23.16
N SER A 47 12.12 2.99 23.29
CA SER A 47 13.02 1.87 23.01
C SER A 47 13.35 1.73 21.52
N VAL A 48 12.46 2.19 20.63
CA VAL A 48 12.66 2.16 19.18
C VAL A 48 13.43 3.42 18.77
N ARG A 49 14.64 3.22 18.25
CA ARG A 49 15.50 4.33 17.81
C ARG A 49 15.05 4.86 16.45
N ILE A 50 15.47 6.08 16.13
CA ILE A 50 15.01 6.81 14.93
C ILE A 50 16.15 7.21 14.00
N GLY A 51 17.41 7.07 14.41
CA GLY A 51 18.57 7.30 13.56
C GLY A 51 18.73 6.20 12.50
N GLU A 52 19.32 6.54 11.36
CA GLU A 52 19.57 5.59 10.25
C GLU A 52 20.58 4.49 10.60
N ASN A 53 21.49 4.77 11.54
CA ASN A 53 22.57 3.86 11.94
C ASN A 53 22.28 3.12 13.25
N ASP A 54 21.15 3.39 13.89
CA ASP A 54 20.75 2.70 15.10
C ASP A 54 20.18 1.32 14.73
N GLY A 55 20.82 0.22 15.14
CA GLY A 55 20.38 -1.12 14.73
C GLY A 55 18.90 -1.38 15.05
N PHE A 56 18.50 -1.12 16.30
CA PHE A 56 17.12 -1.22 16.75
C PHE A 56 16.33 0.06 16.47
N GLY A 57 16.12 0.37 15.20
CA GLY A 57 15.45 1.62 14.80
C GLY A 57 14.85 1.60 13.41
N VAL A 58 14.08 2.64 13.08
CA VAL A 58 13.31 2.75 11.83
C VAL A 58 13.85 3.81 10.86
N GLY A 59 15.06 4.31 11.10
CA GLY A 59 15.66 5.43 10.35
C GLY A 59 15.82 5.18 8.84
N ARG A 60 16.22 3.96 8.42
CA ARG A 60 16.35 3.58 7.01
C ARG A 60 15.02 3.61 6.28
N PHE A 61 13.97 3.08 6.89
CA PHE A 61 12.61 3.14 6.37
C PHE A 61 12.10 4.59 6.25
N ILE A 62 12.32 5.41 7.29
CA ILE A 62 11.97 6.85 7.28
C ILE A 62 12.64 7.57 6.11
N LYS A 63 13.96 7.36 5.96
CA LYS A 63 14.75 7.95 4.88
C LYS A 63 14.22 7.52 3.52
N LEU A 64 14.01 6.21 3.32
CA LEU A 64 13.48 5.66 2.09
C LEU A 64 12.17 6.35 1.69
N LEU A 65 11.20 6.46 2.59
CA LEU A 65 9.92 7.11 2.26
C LEU A 65 10.11 8.58 1.86
N ARG A 66 10.89 9.35 2.62
CA ARG A 66 11.13 10.77 2.33
C ARG A 66 11.85 11.01 1.00
N GLU A 67 12.76 10.11 0.64
CA GLU A 67 13.53 10.19 -0.61
C GLU A 67 12.77 9.59 -1.80
N THR A 68 11.71 8.82 -1.55
CA THR A 68 10.92 8.17 -2.60
C THR A 68 9.90 9.13 -3.23
N THR A 69 9.79 9.02 -4.55
CA THR A 69 8.68 9.57 -5.33
C THR A 69 8.08 8.44 -6.17
N VAL A 70 6.75 8.28 -6.14
CA VAL A 70 6.04 7.32 -7.01
C VAL A 70 5.08 8.08 -7.92
N GLY A 71 5.48 8.26 -9.17
CA GLY A 71 4.79 9.16 -10.08
C GLY A 71 4.68 10.57 -9.50
N CYS A 72 3.46 11.06 -9.32
CA CYS A 72 3.21 12.36 -8.72
C CYS A 72 3.22 12.32 -7.18
N THR A 73 3.29 11.15 -6.55
CA THR A 73 3.18 11.04 -5.09
C THR A 73 4.54 11.19 -4.42
N VAL A 74 4.60 12.07 -3.43
CA VAL A 74 5.73 12.23 -2.50
C VAL A 74 5.26 12.08 -1.06
N PHE A 75 6.18 11.72 -0.16
CA PHE A 75 5.87 11.50 1.25
C PHE A 75 6.45 12.62 2.10
N LYS A 76 5.62 13.18 2.98
CA LYS A 76 6.09 14.00 4.10
C LYS A 76 5.97 13.15 5.35
N VAL A 77 7.10 12.83 5.96
CA VAL A 77 7.17 11.94 7.11
C VAL A 77 7.63 12.72 8.32
N ASP A 78 6.76 12.84 9.32
CA ASP A 78 7.09 13.37 10.65
C ASP A 78 7.15 12.22 11.67
N ILE A 79 7.92 12.40 12.74
CA ILE A 79 8.12 11.39 13.78
C ILE A 79 7.46 11.88 15.09
N ALA A 80 6.72 11.01 15.74
CA ALA A 80 6.20 11.21 17.09
C ALA A 80 6.84 10.17 18.03
N GLN A 81 7.46 10.63 19.10
CA GLN A 81 7.97 9.78 20.16
C GLN A 81 6.98 9.75 21.32
N ARG A 82 6.62 8.56 21.78
CA ARG A 82 5.78 8.33 22.98
C ARG A 82 6.47 8.82 24.26
N PRO A 83 5.72 8.95 25.37
CA PRO A 83 6.25 9.43 26.64
C PRO A 83 7.58 8.80 27.07
N THR A 84 8.51 9.65 27.48
CA THR A 84 9.84 9.28 28.00
C THR A 84 9.89 9.13 29.51
N VAL A 85 8.87 9.61 30.20
CA VAL A 85 8.79 9.67 31.67
C VAL A 85 7.89 8.57 32.24
N ILE A 86 8.27 8.04 33.41
CA ILE A 86 7.54 6.96 34.10
C ILE A 86 6.25 7.46 34.73
N ASN A 87 6.24 8.68 35.26
CA ASN A 87 5.10 9.25 35.94
C ASN A 87 4.18 9.98 34.94
N PRO A 88 2.91 9.56 34.77
CA PRO A 88 1.99 10.19 33.85
C PRO A 88 1.76 11.69 34.09
N ALA A 89 1.93 12.17 35.33
CA ALA A 89 1.80 13.58 35.67
C ALA A 89 2.89 14.48 35.07
N ASP A 90 4.03 13.89 34.67
CA ASP A 90 5.18 14.61 34.14
C ASP A 90 5.22 14.62 32.60
N ILE A 91 4.22 14.00 31.94
CA ILE A 91 4.11 13.95 30.48
C ILE A 91 3.77 15.34 29.95
N VAL A 92 4.68 15.95 29.19
CA VAL A 92 4.48 17.28 28.59
C VAL A 92 4.62 17.18 27.07
N PHE A 93 3.48 17.10 26.40
CA PHE A 93 3.43 17.12 24.93
C PHE A 93 4.14 18.36 24.38
N THR A 94 5.13 18.14 23.53
CA THR A 94 5.94 19.20 22.92
C THR A 94 5.96 19.04 21.40
N GLU A 95 5.66 20.12 20.67
CA GLU A 95 5.84 20.19 19.22
C GLU A 95 7.11 20.99 18.85
N VAL A 96 8.02 20.35 18.13
CA VAL A 96 9.26 20.96 17.63
C VAL A 96 8.99 21.58 16.26
N ALA A 97 9.14 22.90 16.13
CA ALA A 97 8.75 23.63 14.90
C ALA A 97 9.57 23.29 13.65
N SER A 98 10.80 22.81 13.79
CA SER A 98 11.69 22.42 12.69
C SER A 98 12.64 21.31 13.15
N PRO A 99 12.15 20.06 13.29
CA PRO A 99 13.01 18.95 13.73
C PRO A 99 14.07 18.65 12.68
N GLY A 100 15.23 18.19 13.12
CA GLY A 100 16.23 17.55 12.25
C GLY A 100 15.66 16.30 11.56
N PRO A 101 16.40 15.72 10.59
CA PRO A 101 15.91 14.59 9.80
C PRO A 101 15.50 13.40 10.68
N PHE A 102 16.28 13.06 11.70
CA PHE A 102 15.95 11.95 12.61
C PHE A 102 15.60 12.45 14.00
N GLU A 103 14.92 13.58 14.09
CA GLU A 103 14.41 14.12 15.36
C GLU A 103 12.88 14.06 15.40
N PRO A 104 12.29 13.79 16.57
CA PRO A 104 10.84 13.79 16.71
C PRO A 104 10.27 15.20 16.50
N ARG A 105 9.25 15.30 15.65
CA ARG A 105 8.36 16.47 15.54
C ARG A 105 7.56 16.65 16.83
N TYR A 106 7.14 15.52 17.42
CA TYR A 106 6.32 15.48 18.62
C TYR A 106 7.00 14.61 19.69
N ILE A 107 7.24 15.20 20.85
CA ILE A 107 7.81 14.52 22.02
C ILE A 107 6.69 14.33 23.05
N ASP A 108 6.74 13.20 23.75
CA ASP A 108 5.71 12.76 24.69
C ASP A 108 4.30 12.69 24.06
N PHE A 109 4.27 12.23 22.80
CA PHE A 109 3.06 12.15 22.00
C PHE A 109 2.05 11.11 22.51
N ARG A 110 0.79 11.52 22.54
CA ARG A 110 -0.39 10.70 22.84
C ARG A 110 -1.40 10.86 21.70
N PHE A 111 -2.25 9.88 21.42
CA PHE A 111 -3.18 9.99 20.27
C PHE A 111 -4.22 11.11 20.42
N ASP A 112 -4.50 11.52 21.65
CA ASP A 112 -5.33 12.68 22.00
C ASP A 112 -4.53 13.99 22.12
N SER A 113 -3.23 14.00 21.79
CA SER A 113 -2.42 15.22 21.78
C SER A 113 -2.98 16.23 20.78
N THR A 114 -2.98 17.50 21.19
CA THR A 114 -3.50 18.60 20.39
C THR A 114 -2.44 19.64 20.12
N SER A 115 -2.51 20.29 18.96
CA SER A 115 -1.69 21.47 18.66
C SER A 115 -2.53 22.53 17.98
N GLY A 116 -2.52 23.74 18.55
CA GLY A 116 -3.42 24.82 18.16
C GLY A 116 -4.89 24.46 18.38
N GLY A 117 -5.20 23.70 19.45
CA GLY A 117 -6.55 23.29 19.82
C GLY A 117 -7.18 22.17 18.98
N ASN A 118 -6.44 21.60 18.03
CA ASN A 118 -6.92 20.51 17.17
C ASN A 118 -6.11 19.23 17.39
N PRO A 119 -6.71 18.02 17.28
CA PRO A 119 -5.97 16.77 17.31
C PRO A 119 -4.82 16.77 16.30
N VAL A 120 -3.62 16.38 16.75
CA VAL A 120 -2.44 16.32 15.88
C VAL A 120 -2.65 15.37 14.71
N LEU A 121 -3.38 14.27 14.92
CA LEU A 121 -3.73 13.28 13.89
C LEU A 121 -4.37 13.90 12.65
N ASN A 122 -5.16 14.97 12.80
CA ASN A 122 -5.84 15.65 11.70
C ASN A 122 -4.88 16.32 10.69
N ARG A 123 -3.59 16.43 11.01
CA ARG A 123 -2.54 16.93 10.10
C ARG A 123 -1.95 15.84 9.20
N TYR A 124 -2.32 14.59 9.44
CA TYR A 124 -1.77 13.41 8.81
C TYR A 124 -2.84 12.59 8.11
N HIS A 125 -2.44 11.96 7.02
CA HIS A 125 -3.27 11.05 6.25
C HIS A 125 -3.18 9.62 6.78
N GLU A 126 -2.03 9.27 7.33
CA GLU A 126 -1.74 7.94 7.82
C GLU A 126 -0.77 7.96 9.01
N VAL A 127 -0.89 6.92 9.84
CA VAL A 127 -0.06 6.71 11.02
C VAL A 127 0.57 5.32 10.95
N PHE A 128 1.87 5.24 11.21
CA PHE A 128 2.64 4.00 11.32
C PHE A 128 3.04 3.80 12.77
N LEU A 129 2.69 2.66 13.36
CA LEU A 129 2.87 2.38 14.77
C LEU A 129 3.96 1.33 14.99
N PHE A 130 5.04 1.73 15.66
CA PHE A 130 6.14 0.87 16.09
C PHE A 130 6.25 0.92 17.62
N GLY A 131 5.46 0.08 18.28
CA GLY A 131 5.48 -0.07 19.74
C GLY A 131 6.52 -1.07 20.21
N PHE A 132 7.03 -0.85 21.42
CA PHE A 132 7.87 -1.79 22.16
C PHE A 132 7.23 -2.18 23.50
N ALA A 133 6.53 -1.25 24.16
CA ALA A 133 5.92 -1.51 25.45
C ALA A 133 4.87 -2.65 25.39
N PRO A 134 4.75 -3.47 26.46
CA PRO A 134 5.22 -3.19 27.81
C PRO A 134 6.71 -3.52 28.06
N ASP A 135 7.21 -4.65 27.57
CA ASP A 135 8.63 -5.01 27.58
C ASP A 135 8.89 -6.22 26.66
N ASN A 136 10.16 -6.65 26.60
CA ASN A 136 10.62 -7.84 25.87
C ASN A 136 10.73 -9.08 26.77
N ALA A 137 10.08 -9.07 27.94
CA ALA A 137 10.07 -10.22 28.85
C ALA A 137 8.74 -10.95 28.69
N ALA A 138 8.74 -12.28 28.68
CA ALA A 138 7.50 -13.03 28.82
C ALA A 138 6.88 -12.73 30.20
N GLY A 139 5.61 -12.31 30.22
CA GLY A 139 4.90 -11.94 31.45
C GLY A 139 3.38 -12.02 31.29
N PRO A 140 2.59 -11.71 32.34
CA PRO A 140 1.13 -11.71 32.24
C PRO A 140 0.60 -10.51 31.43
N ASP A 141 -0.55 -10.68 30.77
CA ASP A 141 -1.20 -9.62 29.96
C ASP A 141 -1.55 -8.35 30.77
N THR A 142 -1.64 -8.46 32.09
CA THR A 142 -1.83 -7.30 32.98
C THR A 142 -0.72 -6.25 32.83
N ASN A 143 0.49 -6.66 32.41
CA ASN A 143 1.62 -5.77 32.15
C ASN A 143 1.31 -4.74 31.07
N ILE A 144 0.48 -5.11 30.09
CA ILE A 144 0.12 -4.28 28.95
C ILE A 144 -0.63 -3.03 29.42
N THR A 145 -1.67 -3.21 30.25
CA THR A 145 -2.49 -2.11 30.77
C THR A 145 -1.90 -1.43 32.00
N SER A 146 -1.01 -2.10 32.75
CA SER A 146 -0.28 -1.44 33.84
C SER A 146 0.84 -0.54 33.35
N HIS A 147 1.22 -0.65 32.08
CA HIS A 147 2.25 0.18 31.49
C HIS A 147 1.84 1.68 31.58
N PRO A 148 2.68 2.59 32.11
CA PRO A 148 2.25 3.96 32.42
C PRO A 148 1.72 4.78 31.23
N TRP A 149 2.17 4.44 30.03
CA TRP A 149 1.72 5.02 28.77
C TRP A 149 1.10 3.98 27.83
N HIS A 150 0.31 3.03 28.34
CA HIS A 150 -0.60 2.29 27.46
C HIS A 150 -1.60 3.25 26.80
N SER A 151 -2.19 2.83 25.68
CA SER A 151 -3.21 3.62 25.00
C SER A 151 -4.52 3.65 25.80
N THR A 152 -4.91 4.84 26.24
CA THR A 152 -6.10 5.04 27.08
C THR A 152 -7.37 5.17 26.24
N ASP A 153 -8.53 5.04 26.87
CA ASP A 153 -9.83 5.18 26.19
C ASP A 153 -10.00 6.54 25.51
N ALA A 154 -9.45 7.62 26.10
CA ALA A 154 -9.50 8.96 25.52
C ALA A 154 -8.68 9.03 24.21
N GLU A 155 -7.45 8.50 24.24
CA GLU A 155 -6.61 8.37 23.05
C GLU A 155 -7.28 7.54 21.95
N LEU A 156 -7.83 6.38 22.33
CA LEU A 156 -8.42 5.45 21.40
C LEU A 156 -9.69 6.00 20.76
N ARG A 157 -10.50 6.82 21.46
CA ARG A 157 -11.64 7.53 20.86
C ARG A 157 -11.18 8.48 19.75
N VAL A 158 -10.19 9.34 20.04
CA VAL A 158 -9.67 10.30 19.04
C VAL A 158 -9.09 9.58 17.83
N LEU A 159 -8.32 8.51 18.04
CA LEU A 159 -7.78 7.70 16.97
C LEU A 159 -8.88 7.00 16.16
N THR A 160 -9.90 6.44 16.83
CA THR A 160 -11.02 5.75 16.18
C THR A 160 -11.82 6.70 15.30
N ASP A 161 -12.11 7.90 15.79
CA ASP A 161 -12.81 8.93 15.03
C ASP A 161 -12.02 9.32 13.77
N TRP A 162 -10.71 9.53 13.91
CA TRP A 162 -9.82 9.86 12.80
C TRP A 162 -9.74 8.71 11.77
N MET A 163 -9.65 7.45 12.23
CA MET A 163 -9.67 6.28 11.35
C MET A 163 -11.00 6.17 10.59
N ASN A 164 -12.14 6.40 11.27
CA ASN A 164 -13.46 6.32 10.64
C ASN A 164 -13.72 7.46 9.64
N GLN A 165 -13.02 8.59 9.79
CA GLN A 165 -12.98 9.69 8.83
C GLN A 165 -11.99 9.49 7.68
N GLY A 166 -11.30 8.35 7.64
CA GLY A 166 -10.48 7.93 6.50
C GLY A 166 -8.98 7.85 6.76
N GLY A 167 -8.53 8.15 7.98
CA GLY A 167 -7.14 7.96 8.40
C GLY A 167 -6.66 6.53 8.23
N GLY A 168 -5.52 6.34 7.56
CA GLY A 168 -4.91 5.02 7.35
C GLY A 168 -3.99 4.61 8.48
N VAL A 169 -4.03 3.34 8.91
CA VAL A 169 -3.12 2.84 9.96
C VAL A 169 -2.29 1.68 9.46
N PHE A 170 -0.98 1.77 9.66
CA PHE A 170 -0.09 0.62 9.71
C PHE A 170 0.31 0.37 11.15
N ALA A 171 0.24 -0.87 11.61
CA ALA A 171 0.68 -1.24 12.95
C ALA A 171 1.38 -2.59 12.95
N THR A 172 2.41 -2.70 13.77
CA THR A 172 3.14 -3.95 13.94
C THR A 172 3.57 -4.11 15.40
N GLY A 173 3.91 -5.33 15.78
CA GLY A 173 4.41 -5.72 17.10
C GLY A 173 5.47 -6.78 16.89
N ASP A 174 5.76 -7.61 17.88
CA ASP A 174 6.55 -8.83 17.64
C ASP A 174 6.06 -9.97 18.55
N HIS A 175 6.89 -10.98 18.80
CA HIS A 175 6.59 -12.03 19.77
C HIS A 175 6.22 -11.50 21.16
N ASP A 176 5.68 -12.40 21.99
CA ASP A 176 5.08 -12.07 23.28
C ASP A 176 4.13 -10.88 23.12
N TYR A 177 4.12 -9.93 24.05
CA TYR A 177 3.22 -8.77 23.99
C TYR A 177 3.90 -7.49 23.47
N LEU A 178 5.00 -7.60 22.71
CA LEU A 178 5.73 -6.43 22.23
C LEU A 178 4.86 -5.50 21.38
N GLY A 179 4.80 -4.24 21.79
CA GLY A 179 3.98 -3.20 21.16
C GLY A 179 2.50 -3.23 21.53
N ALA A 180 2.06 -4.21 22.33
CA ALA A 180 0.66 -4.36 22.73
C ALA A 180 0.17 -3.15 23.53
N SER A 181 1.01 -2.53 24.37
CA SER A 181 0.58 -1.37 25.17
C SER A 181 0.10 -0.20 24.32
N MET A 182 0.62 -0.08 23.09
CA MET A 182 0.16 0.90 22.11
C MET A 182 -1.00 0.37 21.25
N CYS A 183 -0.90 -0.87 20.75
CA CYS A 183 -1.67 -1.29 19.58
C CYS A 183 -2.87 -2.20 19.87
N HIS A 184 -2.88 -2.98 20.97
CA HIS A 184 -3.81 -4.12 21.11
C HIS A 184 -5.29 -3.73 21.21
N ARG A 185 -5.59 -2.47 21.57
CA ARG A 185 -6.97 -1.94 21.68
C ARG A 185 -7.35 -1.01 20.54
N ILE A 186 -6.48 -0.78 19.57
CA ILE A 186 -6.80 0.08 18.43
C ILE A 186 -7.79 -0.67 17.53
N PRO A 187 -8.95 -0.11 17.19
CA PRO A 187 -9.96 -0.86 16.43
C PRO A 187 -9.45 -1.34 15.07
N ARG A 188 -9.80 -2.57 14.70
CA ARG A 188 -9.29 -3.38 13.58
C ARG A 188 -7.86 -3.87 13.82
N VAL A 189 -6.95 -3.00 14.26
CA VAL A 189 -5.54 -3.37 14.55
C VAL A 189 -5.47 -4.45 15.64
N GLY A 190 -6.20 -4.26 16.73
CA GLY A 190 -6.23 -5.15 17.90
C GLY A 190 -6.74 -6.54 17.57
N SER A 191 -7.70 -6.66 16.65
CA SER A 191 -8.30 -7.93 16.26
C SER A 191 -7.67 -8.56 15.00
N MET A 192 -6.88 -7.81 14.21
CA MET A 192 -6.20 -8.34 13.01
C MET A 192 -4.84 -8.99 13.32
N ARG A 193 -4.30 -8.83 14.53
CA ARG A 193 -3.02 -9.40 14.97
C ARG A 193 -3.14 -9.93 16.40
N LYS A 194 -2.37 -10.96 16.73
CA LYS A 194 -2.24 -11.45 18.10
C LYS A 194 -1.33 -10.53 18.89
N TRP A 195 -1.82 -9.98 20.00
CA TRP A 195 -1.06 -9.02 20.81
C TRP A 195 -0.84 -9.50 22.24
N THR A 196 -1.65 -10.44 22.71
CA THR A 196 -1.67 -10.88 24.11
C THR A 196 -1.38 -12.38 24.21
N ASN A 197 -0.98 -12.82 25.40
CA ASN A 197 -0.85 -14.25 25.68
C ASN A 197 -2.19 -14.97 25.53
N ALA A 198 -3.30 -14.32 25.91
CA ALA A 198 -4.66 -14.85 25.72
C ALA A 198 -5.00 -15.09 24.24
N ASP A 199 -4.49 -14.25 23.33
CA ASP A 199 -4.64 -14.44 21.88
C ASP A 199 -3.78 -15.62 21.37
N GLY A 200 -2.82 -16.09 22.17
CA GLY A 200 -1.82 -17.09 21.77
C GLY A 200 -0.78 -16.50 20.84
N VAL A 201 -0.27 -15.31 21.17
CA VAL A 201 0.88 -14.71 20.50
C VAL A 201 2.11 -15.63 20.63
N PRO A 202 2.95 -15.78 19.59
CA PRO A 202 4.13 -16.63 19.66
C PRO A 202 5.13 -16.14 20.71
N PRO A 203 5.79 -17.04 21.46
CA PRO A 203 6.77 -16.64 22.47
C PRO A 203 8.14 -16.30 21.88
N ILE A 204 8.97 -15.57 22.63
CA ILE A 204 10.38 -15.30 22.28
C ILE A 204 11.23 -16.57 22.12
N ASN A 205 10.89 -17.63 22.87
CA ASN A 205 11.70 -18.83 23.04
C ASN A 205 10.81 -20.10 23.00
N GLY A 206 11.46 -21.24 22.79
CA GLY A 206 10.80 -22.55 22.83
C GLY A 206 10.24 -22.99 21.47
N PRO A 207 9.62 -24.19 21.41
CA PRO A 207 9.26 -24.83 20.15
C PRO A 207 8.12 -24.13 19.38
N SER A 208 7.28 -23.35 20.05
CA SER A 208 6.17 -22.62 19.42
C SER A 208 6.54 -21.22 18.93
N ARG A 209 7.79 -20.77 19.13
CA ARG A 209 8.25 -19.52 18.52
C ARG A 209 8.26 -19.66 16.99
N LEU A 210 8.18 -18.53 16.32
CA LEU A 210 8.23 -18.46 14.87
C LEU A 210 9.60 -17.91 14.44
N ASP A 211 10.58 -18.80 14.30
CA ASP A 211 11.96 -18.48 13.92
C ASP A 211 12.10 -18.54 12.39
N THR A 212 12.29 -17.39 11.75
CA THR A 212 12.31 -17.29 10.28
C THR A 212 13.72 -17.17 9.70
N ASN A 213 14.75 -17.12 10.56
CA ASN A 213 16.14 -16.95 10.14
C ASN A 213 16.55 -18.01 9.11
N ARG A 214 17.22 -17.57 8.06
CA ARG A 214 17.70 -18.44 6.98
C ARG A 214 19.17 -18.83 7.17
N PRO A 215 19.55 -20.03 6.69
CA PRO A 215 20.94 -20.45 6.71
C PRO A 215 21.77 -19.57 5.76
N ALA A 216 22.81 -18.94 6.29
CA ALA A 216 23.79 -18.12 5.58
C ALA A 216 24.90 -18.96 4.93
N THR A 217 25.10 -20.19 5.40
CA THR A 217 26.14 -21.11 4.91
C THR A 217 25.57 -22.48 4.55
N PRO A 218 26.27 -23.28 3.72
CA PRO A 218 25.89 -24.67 3.46
C PRO A 218 25.86 -25.56 4.72
N ASP A 219 26.74 -25.29 5.70
CA ASP A 219 26.80 -26.06 6.94
C ASP A 219 25.60 -25.75 7.84
N GLU A 220 25.11 -24.50 7.85
CA GLU A 220 23.84 -24.13 8.49
C GLU A 220 22.63 -24.76 7.79
N ASP A 221 22.60 -24.81 6.45
CA ASP A 221 21.49 -25.41 5.69
C ASP A 221 21.38 -26.93 5.89
N THR A 222 22.52 -27.60 6.07
CA THR A 222 22.58 -29.04 6.40
C THR A 222 22.34 -29.33 7.89
N GLY A 223 22.27 -28.28 8.73
CA GLY A 223 22.09 -28.38 10.18
C GLY A 223 23.34 -28.82 10.94
N VAL A 224 24.50 -28.85 10.29
CA VAL A 224 25.80 -29.11 10.92
C VAL A 224 26.15 -27.94 11.85
N ASP A 225 26.01 -26.73 11.32
CA ASP A 225 26.19 -25.49 12.08
C ASP A 225 24.84 -24.94 12.55
N VAL A 226 24.93 -24.12 13.60
CA VAL A 226 23.78 -23.44 14.20
C VAL A 226 23.54 -22.13 13.45
N ILE A 227 22.32 -21.89 12.99
CA ILE A 227 21.88 -20.61 12.45
C ILE A 227 21.89 -19.57 13.58
N ALA A 228 22.80 -18.61 13.49
CA ALA A 228 22.94 -17.57 14.50
C ALA A 228 21.77 -16.58 14.47
N ASN A 229 21.45 -15.98 15.62
CA ASN A 229 20.46 -14.90 15.68
C ASN A 229 20.87 -13.73 14.77
N ALA A 230 22.18 -13.45 14.69
CA ALA A 230 22.74 -12.36 13.89
C ALA A 230 22.53 -12.51 12.38
N ASN A 231 22.12 -13.70 11.89
CA ASN A 231 21.72 -13.88 10.49
C ASN A 231 20.54 -12.98 10.12
N GLU A 232 19.74 -12.53 11.11
CA GLU A 232 18.67 -11.56 10.89
C GLU A 232 19.13 -10.25 10.24
N SER A 233 20.44 -9.96 10.27
CA SER A 233 21.06 -8.76 9.68
C SER A 233 21.80 -9.02 8.37
N ASP A 234 21.71 -10.23 7.82
CA ASP A 234 22.38 -10.61 6.58
C ASP A 234 21.57 -10.20 5.31
N ASN A 235 21.85 -10.82 4.16
CA ASN A 235 21.18 -10.50 2.89
C ASN A 235 20.20 -11.59 2.41
N LEU A 236 19.85 -12.55 3.26
CA LEU A 236 19.02 -13.70 2.99
C LEU A 236 17.66 -13.54 3.68
N PRO A 237 16.67 -12.98 2.98
CA PRO A 237 15.34 -12.82 3.57
C PRO A 237 14.61 -14.16 3.68
N GLN A 238 13.60 -14.21 4.54
CA GLN A 238 12.61 -15.29 4.49
C GLN A 238 11.71 -15.17 3.25
N THR A 239 11.30 -16.32 2.70
CA THR A 239 10.30 -16.37 1.65
C THR A 239 8.89 -16.32 2.23
N ILE A 240 7.98 -15.60 1.56
CA ILE A 240 6.57 -15.53 1.93
C ILE A 240 5.67 -16.10 0.83
N GLN A 241 4.56 -16.71 1.23
CA GLN A 241 3.51 -17.15 0.33
C GLN A 241 2.43 -16.06 0.24
N TRP A 242 2.44 -15.28 -0.84
CA TRP A 242 1.38 -14.31 -1.11
C TRP A 242 0.06 -15.00 -1.50
N VAL A 243 -1.05 -14.38 -1.14
CA VAL A 243 -2.40 -14.83 -1.48
C VAL A 243 -2.85 -14.15 -2.78
N PRO A 244 -3.24 -14.90 -3.83
CA PRO A 244 -3.83 -14.30 -5.01
C PRO A 244 -5.10 -13.55 -4.66
N GLN A 245 -5.12 -12.26 -4.95
CA GLN A 245 -6.29 -11.41 -4.75
C GLN A 245 -7.15 -11.36 -6.00
N ARG A 246 -6.54 -11.57 -7.17
CA ARG A 246 -7.25 -11.56 -8.45
C ARG A 246 -6.69 -12.61 -9.40
N ILE A 247 -7.57 -13.13 -10.23
CA ILE A 247 -7.23 -14.00 -11.34
C ILE A 247 -7.81 -13.37 -12.59
N ILE A 248 -6.94 -12.93 -13.50
CA ILE A 248 -7.35 -12.35 -14.78
C ILE A 248 -6.99 -13.32 -15.89
N ARG A 249 -7.94 -13.57 -16.78
CA ARG A 249 -7.73 -14.38 -17.98
C ARG A 249 -7.22 -13.48 -19.11
N GLN A 250 -6.09 -13.87 -19.70
CA GLN A 250 -5.57 -13.27 -20.94
C GLN A 250 -5.39 -14.40 -21.96
N GLY A 251 -6.28 -14.45 -22.95
CA GLY A 251 -6.36 -15.58 -23.89
C GLY A 251 -6.64 -16.91 -23.18
N PHE A 252 -5.77 -17.90 -23.37
CA PHE A 252 -5.87 -19.22 -22.71
C PHE A 252 -5.20 -19.28 -21.33
N PHE A 253 -4.51 -18.22 -20.92
CA PHE A 253 -3.74 -18.19 -19.67
C PHE A 253 -4.50 -17.49 -18.54
N ARG A 254 -4.34 -17.99 -17.32
CA ARG A 254 -4.86 -17.38 -16.09
C ARG A 254 -3.70 -16.77 -15.31
N TYR A 255 -3.70 -15.46 -15.14
CA TYR A 255 -2.69 -14.72 -14.40
C TYR A 255 -3.20 -14.40 -12.99
N LYS A 256 -2.42 -14.80 -11.99
CA LYS A 256 -2.68 -14.51 -10.59
C LYS A 256 -1.98 -13.20 -10.21
N TYR A 257 -2.70 -12.31 -9.56
CA TYR A 257 -2.15 -11.04 -9.08
C TYR A 257 -2.20 -11.01 -7.55
N PRO A 258 -1.11 -10.58 -6.90
CA PRO A 258 -1.09 -10.41 -5.46
C PRO A 258 -1.91 -9.17 -5.06
N HIS A 259 -2.08 -8.98 -3.75
CA HIS A 259 -2.56 -7.70 -3.23
C HIS A 259 -1.65 -6.55 -3.68
N ARG A 260 -2.20 -5.33 -3.81
CA ARG A 260 -1.45 -4.13 -4.25
C ARG A 260 -0.19 -3.89 -3.45
N ILE A 261 -0.27 -4.14 -2.15
CA ILE A 261 0.86 -4.02 -1.20
C ILE A 261 2.04 -4.91 -1.61
N LEU A 262 1.77 -6.08 -2.18
CA LEU A 262 2.77 -7.07 -2.57
C LEU A 262 3.09 -7.04 -4.07
N CYS A 263 2.85 -5.91 -4.75
CA CYS A 263 3.08 -5.80 -6.18
C CYS A 263 4.36 -5.00 -6.48
N HIS A 264 5.37 -5.64 -7.06
CA HIS A 264 6.56 -4.96 -7.57
C HIS A 264 6.37 -4.57 -9.05
N PRO A 265 6.84 -3.39 -9.50
CA PRO A 265 6.72 -2.99 -10.89
C PRO A 265 7.46 -3.91 -11.87
N THR A 266 8.65 -4.36 -11.50
CA THR A 266 9.56 -5.10 -12.38
C THR A 266 9.89 -6.54 -11.94
N HIS A 267 9.65 -6.90 -10.67
CA HIS A 267 10.14 -8.16 -10.08
C HIS A 267 9.03 -9.18 -9.79
N GLY A 268 7.82 -8.90 -10.28
CA GLY A 268 6.63 -9.70 -9.98
C GLY A 268 6.12 -9.50 -8.55
N PRO A 269 5.41 -10.47 -7.97
CA PRO A 269 4.98 -10.41 -6.58
C PRO A 269 6.15 -10.26 -5.61
N ILE A 270 5.97 -9.43 -4.60
CA ILE A 270 6.84 -9.39 -3.42
C ILE A 270 6.59 -10.69 -2.67
N ASN A 271 7.62 -11.53 -2.61
CA ASN A 271 7.58 -12.90 -2.11
C ASN A 271 8.70 -13.17 -1.09
N VAL A 272 9.27 -12.11 -0.53
CA VAL A 272 10.29 -12.14 0.52
C VAL A 272 10.04 -11.02 1.53
N MET A 273 10.41 -11.25 2.79
CA MET A 273 10.47 -10.26 3.88
C MET A 273 11.77 -10.47 4.67
N PRO A 274 12.29 -9.46 5.40
CA PRO A 274 13.39 -9.70 6.33
C PRO A 274 13.06 -10.84 7.29
N ASP A 275 14.05 -11.64 7.67
CA ASP A 275 13.89 -12.70 8.64
C ASP A 275 14.29 -12.27 10.04
N HIS A 276 13.88 -13.05 11.04
CA HIS A 276 14.15 -12.80 12.44
C HIS A 276 13.88 -14.05 13.32
N PRO A 277 14.64 -14.28 14.42
CA PRO A 277 14.50 -15.49 15.26
C PRO A 277 13.21 -15.66 16.09
N HIS A 278 12.27 -14.72 16.08
CA HIS A 278 11.02 -14.82 16.85
C HIS A 278 9.94 -13.82 16.40
N GLU A 279 9.21 -14.18 15.34
CA GLU A 279 8.09 -13.40 14.82
C GLU A 279 6.86 -13.42 15.74
N GLY A 280 6.09 -12.34 15.67
CA GLY A 280 4.67 -12.38 16.01
C GLY A 280 3.80 -13.02 14.92
N ARG A 281 2.48 -12.79 14.96
CA ARG A 281 1.54 -13.40 13.99
C ARG A 281 0.26 -12.57 13.84
N CYS A 282 -0.26 -12.51 12.61
CA CYS A 282 -1.59 -11.97 12.34
C CYS A 282 -2.72 -12.96 12.71
N GLU A 283 -3.89 -12.42 13.06
CA GLU A 283 -5.08 -13.20 13.40
C GLU A 283 -5.75 -13.76 12.13
N ASP A 284 -6.29 -14.97 12.20
CA ASP A 284 -7.07 -15.52 11.08
C ASP A 284 -8.42 -14.80 11.00
N PRO A 285 -8.83 -14.24 9.85
CA PRO A 285 -10.13 -13.59 9.73
C PRO A 285 -11.32 -14.45 10.17
N ALA A 286 -11.22 -15.79 10.08
CA ALA A 286 -12.29 -16.70 10.50
C ALA A 286 -12.55 -16.72 12.02
N THR A 287 -11.61 -16.26 12.85
CA THR A 287 -11.74 -16.26 14.32
C THR A 287 -12.22 -14.92 14.88
N ILE A 288 -12.30 -13.88 14.04
CA ILE A 288 -12.66 -12.52 14.46
C ILE A 288 -14.16 -12.39 14.71
N ASP A 289 -14.53 -11.82 15.86
CA ASP A 289 -15.91 -11.42 16.16
C ASP A 289 -16.27 -10.10 15.48
N TYR A 290 -16.96 -10.18 14.35
CA TYR A 290 -17.42 -9.02 13.59
C TYR A 290 -18.59 -8.26 14.22
N ALA A 291 -19.24 -8.82 15.25
CA ALA A 291 -20.29 -8.13 16.00
C ALA A 291 -19.74 -7.31 17.17
N ALA A 292 -18.46 -7.46 17.50
CA ALA A 292 -17.81 -6.78 18.61
C ALA A 292 -17.84 -5.24 18.48
N THR A 293 -17.87 -4.58 19.64
CA THR A 293 -17.64 -3.14 19.77
C THR A 293 -16.24 -2.88 20.30
N VAL A 294 -15.76 -1.65 20.16
CA VAL A 294 -14.39 -1.24 20.50
C VAL A 294 -14.09 -1.25 22.02
N GLY A 295 -15.06 -1.58 22.87
CA GLY A 295 -14.87 -1.73 24.32
C GLY A 295 -14.69 -0.44 25.13
N PHE A 296 -14.45 0.69 24.47
CA PHE A 296 -14.36 2.04 25.06
C PHE A 296 -15.40 3.01 24.49
N GLY A 297 -16.41 2.49 23.78
CA GLY A 297 -17.49 3.26 23.17
C GLY A 297 -18.50 2.35 22.45
N PRO A 298 -19.63 2.89 21.94
CA PRO A 298 -20.64 2.10 21.23
C PRO A 298 -20.24 1.74 19.79
N GLU A 299 -19.10 2.22 19.29
CA GLU A 299 -18.65 2.00 17.93
C GLU A 299 -18.34 0.52 17.68
N LYS A 300 -18.67 0.04 16.47
CA LYS A 300 -18.30 -1.30 16.03
C LYS A 300 -16.80 -1.41 15.81
N GLU A 301 -16.21 -2.54 16.16
CA GLU A 301 -14.83 -2.89 15.81
C GLU A 301 -14.63 -2.82 14.29
N TYR A 302 -15.60 -3.34 13.54
CA TYR A 302 -15.67 -3.26 12.08
C TYR A 302 -16.95 -2.50 11.67
N PRO A 303 -16.86 -1.21 11.30
CA PRO A 303 -18.02 -0.43 10.90
C PRO A 303 -18.58 -0.86 9.53
N ASP A 304 -19.88 -0.65 9.34
CA ASP A 304 -20.51 -0.82 8.03
C ASP A 304 -20.01 0.27 7.07
N ALA A 305 -19.59 -0.13 5.88
CA ALA A 305 -18.93 0.69 4.88
C ALA A 305 -19.67 0.55 3.54
N GLY A 306 -20.43 1.57 3.14
CA GLY A 306 -21.20 1.51 1.89
C GLY A 306 -22.29 0.43 1.88
N GLY A 307 -22.88 0.14 3.06
CA GLY A 307 -23.93 -0.87 3.21
C GLY A 307 -23.43 -2.32 3.34
N VAL A 308 -22.12 -2.54 3.38
CA VAL A 308 -21.48 -3.83 3.62
C VAL A 308 -20.47 -3.69 4.74
N GLN A 309 -20.35 -4.67 5.63
CA GLN A 309 -19.27 -4.71 6.61
C GLN A 309 -18.01 -5.31 5.95
N PRO A 310 -16.95 -4.53 5.68
CA PRO A 310 -15.74 -5.08 5.10
C PRO A 310 -15.07 -6.01 6.10
N ARG A 311 -14.39 -7.04 5.60
CA ARG A 311 -13.66 -7.99 6.43
C ARG A 311 -12.17 -7.88 6.16
N PRO A 312 -11.32 -8.07 7.18
CA PRO A 312 -9.88 -8.17 6.98
C PRO A 312 -9.55 -9.42 6.16
N GLN A 313 -8.39 -9.39 5.51
CA GLN A 313 -7.91 -10.44 4.63
C GLN A 313 -6.43 -10.67 4.84
N ILE A 314 -6.01 -11.93 4.87
CA ILE A 314 -4.60 -12.28 4.84
C ILE A 314 -4.11 -12.19 3.40
N ILE A 315 -3.00 -11.47 3.19
CA ILE A 315 -2.40 -11.29 1.87
C ILE A 315 -1.05 -12.01 1.75
N ALA A 316 -0.46 -12.44 2.86
CA ALA A 316 0.74 -13.25 2.88
C ALA A 316 0.81 -14.16 4.12
N TYR A 317 1.44 -15.32 3.93
CA TYR A 317 1.77 -16.27 4.98
C TYR A 317 3.28 -16.50 5.06
N GLY A 318 3.77 -16.65 6.28
CA GLY A 318 5.12 -17.13 6.57
C GLY A 318 5.15 -18.65 6.74
N THR A 319 6.34 -19.25 6.67
CA THR A 319 6.55 -20.68 6.89
C THR A 319 7.79 -20.92 7.74
N ILE A 320 7.64 -21.74 8.78
CA ILE A 320 8.72 -22.17 9.68
C ILE A 320 9.16 -23.58 9.30
N GLU A 321 10.47 -23.77 9.16
CA GLU A 321 11.08 -25.04 8.80
C GLU A 321 11.65 -25.74 10.03
N ALA A 322 10.92 -26.73 10.57
CA ALA A 322 11.32 -27.44 11.79
C ALA A 322 12.68 -28.16 11.72
N LYS A 323 13.19 -28.42 10.51
CA LYS A 323 14.44 -29.16 10.30
C LYS A 323 15.70 -28.31 10.58
N LEU A 324 15.57 -26.98 10.65
CA LEU A 324 16.69 -26.08 10.76
C LEU A 324 17.21 -26.01 12.20
N ASN A 325 18.53 -25.89 12.35
CA ASN A 325 19.22 -25.86 13.63
C ASN A 325 19.43 -24.41 14.11
N HIS A 326 18.44 -23.82 14.75
CA HIS A 326 18.49 -22.42 15.19
C HIS A 326 19.18 -22.24 16.55
N GLN A 327 19.86 -21.11 16.75
CA GLN A 327 20.53 -20.77 18.02
C GLN A 327 19.60 -20.78 19.23
N LYS A 328 18.32 -20.43 19.03
CA LYS A 328 17.29 -20.46 20.09
C LYS A 328 16.68 -21.85 20.32
N GLY A 329 17.22 -22.89 19.68
CA GLY A 329 16.80 -24.28 19.81
C GLY A 329 15.79 -24.72 18.75
N PRO A 330 15.20 -25.92 18.87
CA PRO A 330 14.26 -26.42 17.89
C PRO A 330 12.96 -25.61 17.84
N VAL A 331 12.30 -25.63 16.68
CA VAL A 331 10.99 -25.02 16.42
C VAL A 331 10.03 -26.01 15.76
N ASN A 332 8.74 -25.81 15.97
CA ASN A 332 7.69 -26.57 15.30
C ASN A 332 7.47 -26.00 13.89
N ALA A 333 7.20 -26.89 12.93
CA ALA A 333 6.82 -26.44 11.59
C ALA A 333 5.49 -25.71 11.69
N ALA A 334 5.40 -24.56 11.04
CA ALA A 334 4.22 -23.72 11.09
C ALA A 334 4.01 -23.00 9.76
N HIS A 335 2.75 -22.80 9.41
CA HIS A 335 2.31 -21.89 8.36
C HIS A 335 1.40 -20.87 9.02
N PHE A 336 1.74 -19.58 8.93
CA PHE A 336 1.09 -18.57 9.76
C PHE A 336 0.75 -17.31 8.97
N PRO A 337 -0.38 -16.65 9.26
CA PRO A 337 -0.71 -15.35 8.69
C PRO A 337 0.34 -14.31 9.08
N MET A 338 0.96 -13.70 8.08
CA MET A 338 2.06 -12.76 8.27
C MET A 338 1.63 -11.32 8.01
N ILE A 339 0.80 -11.09 6.97
CA ILE A 339 0.32 -9.74 6.64
C ILE A 339 -1.20 -9.79 6.48
N SER A 340 -1.89 -8.95 7.25
CA SER A 340 -3.35 -8.79 7.21
C SER A 340 -3.72 -7.35 6.83
N VAL A 341 -4.74 -7.23 5.98
CA VAL A 341 -5.22 -5.93 5.49
C VAL A 341 -6.72 -5.80 5.67
N TYR A 342 -7.19 -4.58 5.93
CA TYR A 342 -8.60 -4.23 6.00
C TYR A 342 -8.88 -3.05 5.08
N ASP A 343 -9.71 -3.26 4.05
CA ASP A 343 -10.14 -2.20 3.13
C ASP A 343 -11.50 -1.60 3.55
N GLY A 344 -11.45 -0.68 4.53
CA GLY A 344 -12.61 0.10 4.98
C GLY A 344 -13.22 1.00 3.91
N ARG A 345 -12.55 1.17 2.77
CA ARG A 345 -13.00 2.01 1.64
C ARG A 345 -13.65 1.21 0.52
N SER A 346 -13.78 -0.09 0.69
CA SER A 346 -14.59 -0.91 -0.19
C SER A 346 -16.01 -0.31 -0.30
N ASN A 347 -16.63 -0.48 -1.48
CA ASN A 347 -17.98 0.00 -1.77
C ASN A 347 -18.20 1.51 -1.60
N GLY A 348 -17.15 2.33 -1.77
CA GLY A 348 -17.27 3.80 -1.77
C GLY A 348 -17.35 4.44 -0.38
N SER A 349 -17.10 3.67 0.68
CA SER A 349 -16.96 4.17 2.05
C SER A 349 -15.73 5.06 2.24
N THR A 350 -15.79 5.93 3.25
CA THR A 350 -14.69 6.78 3.68
C THR A 350 -13.87 6.20 4.83
N VAL A 351 -14.27 5.07 5.42
CA VAL A 351 -13.56 4.45 6.55
C VAL A 351 -12.12 4.11 6.16
N GLY A 352 -11.18 4.41 7.05
CA GLY A 352 -9.75 4.18 6.89
C GLY A 352 -9.36 2.74 6.59
N ARG A 353 -8.19 2.58 5.98
CA ARG A 353 -7.58 1.27 5.72
C ARG A 353 -6.62 0.92 6.83
N VAL A 354 -6.49 -0.37 7.11
CA VAL A 354 -5.57 -0.88 8.12
C VAL A 354 -4.68 -1.96 7.51
N VAL A 355 -3.41 -1.94 7.85
CA VAL A 355 -2.44 -2.99 7.57
C VAL A 355 -1.78 -3.38 8.89
N VAL A 356 -1.70 -4.68 9.15
CA VAL A 356 -0.86 -5.21 10.24
C VAL A 356 0.10 -6.25 9.72
N ASP A 357 1.26 -6.30 10.37
CA ASP A 357 2.39 -7.18 10.05
C ASP A 357 2.73 -8.08 11.26
N SER A 358 3.42 -9.20 11.02
CA SER A 358 3.80 -10.15 12.07
C SER A 358 4.82 -9.55 13.03
N THR A 359 5.83 -8.87 12.48
CA THR A 359 6.97 -8.35 13.23
C THR A 359 7.36 -6.92 12.80
N TRP A 360 7.88 -6.12 13.73
CA TRP A 360 8.55 -4.86 13.41
C TRP A 360 9.96 -5.08 12.85
N HIS A 361 10.56 -6.26 13.00
CA HIS A 361 11.85 -6.61 12.39
C HIS A 361 11.83 -6.53 10.85
N HIS A 362 10.66 -6.62 10.21
CA HIS A 362 10.52 -6.35 8.78
C HIS A 362 10.87 -4.90 8.38
N TRP A 363 10.99 -3.99 9.35
CA TRP A 363 11.13 -2.54 9.13
C TRP A 363 12.38 -1.95 9.78
N PHE A 364 13.11 -2.74 10.57
CA PHE A 364 14.18 -2.23 11.44
C PHE A 364 15.55 -2.26 10.77
N ASN A 365 16.35 -1.24 11.05
CA ASN A 365 17.62 -0.99 10.39
C ASN A 365 18.57 -2.19 10.42
N MET A 366 18.65 -2.90 11.56
CA MET A 366 19.49 -4.08 11.68
C MET A 366 19.07 -5.19 10.71
N ASN A 367 17.78 -5.37 10.47
CA ASN A 367 17.29 -6.40 9.55
C ASN A 367 17.34 -5.94 8.07
N LEU A 368 17.47 -4.64 7.83
CA LEU A 368 17.54 -4.07 6.49
C LEU A 368 18.98 -3.91 5.98
N ILE A 369 19.97 -3.80 6.87
CA ILE A 369 21.34 -3.41 6.50
C ILE A 369 22.00 -4.38 5.52
N GLY A 370 21.89 -5.69 5.73
CA GLY A 370 22.54 -6.67 4.86
C GLY A 370 21.83 -6.78 3.51
N LEU A 371 20.50 -6.76 3.50
CA LEU A 371 19.67 -6.68 2.29
C LEU A 371 20.00 -5.45 1.46
N GLU A 372 20.04 -4.27 2.09
CA GLU A 372 20.36 -3.01 1.43
C GLU A 372 21.79 -3.01 0.89
N ASN A 373 22.75 -3.66 1.56
CA ASN A 373 24.15 -3.74 1.12
C ASN A 373 24.45 -4.90 0.16
N ALA A 374 23.49 -5.78 -0.09
CA ALA A 374 23.67 -6.94 -0.96
C ALA A 374 24.13 -6.55 -2.37
N VAL A 375 24.96 -7.39 -3.00
CA VAL A 375 25.38 -7.17 -4.41
C VAL A 375 24.17 -7.25 -5.34
N ASN A 376 23.29 -8.24 -5.12
CA ASN A 376 22.00 -8.34 -5.80
C ASN A 376 20.93 -7.57 -5.02
N LYS A 377 20.44 -6.46 -5.58
CA LYS A 377 19.44 -5.58 -4.95
C LYS A 377 17.99 -6.09 -5.06
N THR A 378 17.73 -7.21 -5.75
CA THR A 378 16.35 -7.67 -6.02
C THR A 378 15.49 -7.79 -4.76
N ASN A 379 16.05 -8.35 -3.68
CA ASN A 379 15.32 -8.53 -2.42
C ASN A 379 15.08 -7.18 -1.71
N TRP A 380 16.10 -6.32 -1.65
CA TRP A 380 15.96 -4.96 -1.14
C TRP A 380 14.92 -4.15 -1.93
N GLU A 381 14.91 -4.24 -3.26
CA GLU A 381 13.94 -3.55 -4.12
C GLU A 381 12.52 -4.05 -3.87
N LYS A 382 12.32 -5.36 -3.67
CA LYS A 382 11.02 -5.92 -3.26
C LYS A 382 10.57 -5.41 -1.89
N ILE A 383 11.45 -5.44 -0.89
CA ILE A 383 11.12 -5.06 0.49
C ILE A 383 10.90 -3.55 0.62
N SER A 384 11.78 -2.73 0.03
CA SER A 384 11.57 -1.27 -0.05
C SER A 384 10.26 -0.93 -0.77
N ARG A 385 9.90 -1.66 -1.83
CA ARG A 385 8.62 -1.47 -2.50
C ARG A 385 7.42 -1.88 -1.65
N TYR A 386 7.53 -2.88 -0.78
CA TYR A 386 6.49 -3.22 0.19
C TYR A 386 6.19 -2.01 1.08
N PHE A 387 7.22 -1.38 1.66
CA PHE A 387 7.05 -0.19 2.51
C PHE A 387 6.33 0.95 1.78
N ILE A 388 6.77 1.23 0.56
CA ILE A 388 6.18 2.26 -0.30
C ILE A 388 4.72 1.92 -0.64
N ASN A 389 4.43 0.66 -0.97
CA ASN A 389 3.07 0.26 -1.32
C ASN A 389 2.13 0.28 -0.12
N VAL A 390 2.60 -0.01 1.10
CA VAL A 390 1.79 0.15 2.33
C VAL A 390 1.36 1.61 2.47
N ALA A 391 2.30 2.55 2.42
CA ALA A 391 2.02 3.99 2.48
C ALA A 391 1.06 4.46 1.37
N LEU A 392 1.29 4.04 0.12
CA LEU A 392 0.38 4.36 -0.98
C LEU A 392 -1.03 3.78 -0.80
N TRP A 393 -1.13 2.58 -0.21
CA TRP A 393 -2.40 1.86 -0.13
C TRP A 393 -3.28 2.37 1.01
N ILE A 394 -2.70 2.65 2.19
CA ILE A 394 -3.48 3.13 3.34
C ILE A 394 -3.85 4.62 3.22
N ALA A 395 -3.09 5.43 2.49
CA ALA A 395 -3.39 6.84 2.25
C ALA A 395 -4.80 7.08 1.66
N PRO A 396 -5.54 8.12 2.08
CA PRO A 396 -6.85 8.49 1.56
C PRO A 396 -6.91 8.62 0.03
N PRO A 397 -8.03 8.20 -0.60
CA PRO A 397 -8.15 8.17 -2.05
C PRO A 397 -8.03 9.55 -2.71
N ASN A 398 -8.44 10.62 -2.01
CA ASN A 398 -8.31 12.00 -2.48
C ASN A 398 -6.85 12.49 -2.53
N VAL A 399 -5.92 11.79 -1.89
CA VAL A 399 -4.50 12.19 -1.82
C VAL A 399 -3.65 11.45 -2.85
N GLY A 400 -3.90 10.15 -3.06
CA GLY A 400 -2.98 9.29 -3.82
C GLY A 400 -3.56 8.45 -4.95
N ARG A 401 -4.88 8.44 -5.18
CA ARG A 401 -5.46 7.34 -5.97
C ARG A 401 -5.03 7.37 -7.44
N TYR A 402 -5.00 8.53 -8.09
CA TYR A 402 -4.63 8.62 -9.52
C TYR A 402 -3.88 9.92 -9.86
N CYS A 403 -2.60 9.76 -10.21
CA CYS A 403 -1.80 10.81 -10.80
C CYS A 403 -2.18 11.02 -12.27
N TYR A 404 -3.38 11.53 -12.58
CA TYR A 404 -3.83 11.69 -13.96
C TYR A 404 -2.88 12.56 -14.81
N TRP A 405 -2.14 13.47 -14.18
CA TRP A 405 -1.05 14.24 -14.81
C TRP A 405 0.01 13.35 -15.45
N GLU A 406 0.28 12.18 -14.88
CA GLU A 406 1.25 11.23 -15.43
C GLU A 406 0.83 10.73 -16.81
N LEU A 407 -0.49 10.55 -17.03
CA LEU A 407 -1.03 10.18 -18.33
C LEU A 407 -0.80 11.28 -19.38
N LEU A 408 -0.82 12.55 -18.96
CA LEU A 408 -0.47 13.68 -19.82
C LEU A 408 1.05 13.75 -20.05
N LEU A 409 1.86 13.54 -19.01
CA LEU A 409 3.34 13.59 -19.10
C LEU A 409 3.93 12.49 -20.00
N LEU A 410 3.22 11.36 -20.17
CA LEU A 410 3.58 10.33 -21.14
C LEU A 410 3.75 10.87 -22.58
N HIS A 411 3.08 11.97 -22.95
CA HIS A 411 3.23 12.63 -24.25
C HIS A 411 4.60 13.31 -24.45
N PHE A 412 5.41 13.40 -23.40
CA PHE A 412 6.67 14.14 -23.39
C PHE A 412 7.88 13.28 -23.01
N GLU A 413 7.71 12.23 -22.20
CA GLU A 413 8.86 11.51 -21.62
C GLU A 413 9.35 10.31 -22.45
N TYR A 414 8.45 9.48 -22.99
CA TYR A 414 8.84 8.17 -23.52
C TYR A 414 9.14 8.24 -25.01
N THR A 415 10.37 7.90 -25.42
CA THR A 415 10.80 7.97 -26.83
C THR A 415 9.89 7.18 -27.78
N GLY A 416 9.46 5.98 -27.40
CA GLY A 416 8.52 5.20 -28.21
C GLY A 416 7.12 5.81 -28.34
N LEU A 417 6.71 6.70 -27.41
CA LEU A 417 5.45 7.44 -27.48
C LEU A 417 5.61 8.70 -28.33
N ARG A 418 6.83 9.24 -28.46
CA ARG A 418 7.11 10.39 -29.35
C ARG A 418 7.03 10.03 -30.83
N GLU A 419 7.17 8.75 -31.15
CA GLU A 419 7.05 8.22 -32.52
C GLU A 419 5.59 7.91 -32.90
N ILE A 420 4.67 7.92 -31.92
CA ILE A 420 3.25 7.74 -32.16
C ILE A 420 2.69 8.97 -32.87
N ASN A 421 2.12 8.75 -34.05
CA ASN A 421 1.37 9.76 -34.79
C ASN A 421 -0.15 9.50 -34.75
N ARG A 422 -0.93 10.41 -35.35
CA ARG A 422 -2.39 10.35 -35.38
C ARG A 422 -2.97 9.14 -36.10
N ASN A 423 -2.21 8.51 -36.97
CA ASN A 423 -2.62 7.33 -37.74
C ASN A 423 -2.21 6.00 -37.07
N THR A 424 -1.44 6.05 -35.98
CA THR A 424 -1.04 4.85 -35.24
C THR A 424 -2.28 4.14 -34.69
N PRO A 425 -2.45 2.83 -34.94
CA PRO A 425 -3.57 2.06 -34.41
C PRO A 425 -3.67 2.18 -32.88
N LEU A 426 -4.88 2.44 -32.36
CA LEU A 426 -5.07 2.69 -30.91
C LEU A 426 -4.65 1.52 -30.02
N LEU A 427 -4.75 0.28 -30.51
CA LEU A 427 -4.29 -0.88 -29.75
C LEU A 427 -2.77 -0.87 -29.57
N GLU A 428 -2.03 -0.45 -30.60
CA GLU A 428 -0.58 -0.30 -30.55
C GLU A 428 -0.18 0.82 -29.59
N VAL A 429 -0.88 1.96 -29.65
CA VAL A 429 -0.74 3.05 -28.66
C VAL A 429 -0.94 2.50 -27.24
N GLY A 430 -2.00 1.72 -27.04
CA GLY A 430 -2.31 1.08 -25.76
C GLY A 430 -1.19 0.17 -25.25
N ILE A 431 -0.52 -0.58 -26.12
CA ILE A 431 0.60 -1.46 -25.75
C ILE A 431 1.77 -0.64 -25.21
N VAL A 432 2.15 0.42 -25.93
CA VAL A 432 3.28 1.27 -25.54
C VAL A 432 2.97 2.02 -24.24
N VAL A 433 1.77 2.59 -24.11
CA VAL A 433 1.32 3.28 -22.90
C VAL A 433 1.32 2.33 -21.71
N ARG A 434 0.77 1.13 -21.88
CA ARG A 434 0.73 0.10 -20.83
C ARG A 434 2.13 -0.27 -20.35
N GLN A 435 3.07 -0.50 -21.26
CA GLN A 435 4.46 -0.82 -20.91
C GLN A 435 5.13 0.30 -20.12
N ALA A 436 4.94 1.55 -20.54
CA ALA A 436 5.47 2.72 -19.83
C ALA A 436 4.89 2.83 -18.40
N LEU A 437 3.57 2.64 -18.25
CA LEU A 437 2.91 2.67 -16.94
C LEU A 437 3.30 1.49 -16.05
N TRP A 438 3.47 0.28 -16.61
CA TRP A 438 3.94 -0.89 -15.86
C TRP A 438 5.33 -0.67 -15.28
N ALA A 439 6.25 -0.10 -16.05
CA ALA A 439 7.59 0.19 -15.56
C ALA A 439 7.58 1.19 -14.38
N ARG A 440 6.66 2.17 -14.41
CA ARG A 440 6.58 3.24 -13.39
C ARG A 440 5.77 2.86 -12.15
N PHE A 441 4.61 2.24 -12.33
CA PHE A 441 3.63 1.99 -11.27
C PHE A 441 3.43 0.51 -10.95
N GLY A 442 3.82 -0.36 -11.88
CA GLY A 442 3.59 -1.80 -11.80
C GLY A 442 2.24 -2.23 -12.32
N ARG A 443 2.14 -3.53 -12.63
CA ARG A 443 0.97 -4.14 -13.27
C ARG A 443 -0.30 -4.04 -12.42
N CYS A 444 -0.19 -4.29 -11.12
CA CYS A 444 -1.38 -4.26 -10.26
C CYS A 444 -2.00 -2.86 -10.24
N TRP A 445 -1.17 -1.81 -10.18
CA TRP A 445 -1.64 -0.44 -10.21
C TRP A 445 -2.40 -0.11 -11.50
N THR A 446 -1.87 -0.47 -12.68
CA THR A 446 -2.56 -0.18 -13.95
C THR A 446 -3.86 -0.96 -14.10
N ILE A 447 -3.86 -2.23 -13.70
CA ILE A 447 -5.05 -3.07 -13.69
C ILE A 447 -6.11 -2.48 -12.77
N ASP A 448 -5.69 -2.02 -11.60
CA ASP A 448 -6.54 -1.38 -10.61
C ASP A 448 -7.09 -0.03 -11.02
N PHE A 449 -6.30 0.74 -11.77
CA PHE A 449 -6.78 1.94 -12.44
C PHE A 449 -7.90 1.57 -13.40
N ILE A 450 -7.67 0.64 -14.32
CA ILE A 450 -8.66 0.24 -15.32
C ILE A 450 -9.93 -0.30 -14.68
N LEU A 451 -9.79 -1.19 -13.70
CA LEU A 451 -10.93 -1.79 -13.00
C LEU A 451 -11.75 -0.77 -12.21
N SER A 452 -11.15 0.32 -11.72
CA SER A 452 -11.91 1.38 -11.06
C SER A 452 -12.74 2.22 -12.04
N GLN A 453 -12.37 2.25 -13.32
CA GLN A 453 -13.12 2.94 -14.35
C GLN A 453 -14.32 2.12 -14.83
N ILE A 454 -14.26 0.78 -14.81
CA ILE A 454 -15.32 -0.08 -15.34
C ILE A 454 -16.70 0.18 -14.69
N PRO A 455 -16.86 0.26 -13.35
CA PRO A 455 -18.16 0.50 -12.73
C PRO A 455 -18.84 1.79 -13.20
N ILE A 456 -18.06 2.82 -13.54
CA ILE A 456 -18.55 4.13 -13.95
C ILE A 456 -19.29 4.03 -15.28
N PHE A 457 -18.76 3.25 -16.22
CA PHE A 457 -19.29 3.15 -17.58
C PHE A 457 -20.12 1.89 -17.81
N ARG A 458 -19.74 0.77 -17.21
CA ARG A 458 -20.32 -0.56 -17.43
C ARG A 458 -20.39 -1.33 -16.09
N PRO A 459 -21.31 -0.97 -15.17
CA PRO A 459 -21.41 -1.60 -13.86
C PRO A 459 -21.66 -3.12 -13.92
N ARG A 460 -22.39 -3.60 -14.93
CA ARG A 460 -22.59 -5.04 -15.15
C ARG A 460 -21.29 -5.78 -15.49
N LEU A 461 -20.43 -5.16 -16.31
CA LEU A 461 -19.13 -5.72 -16.65
C LEU A 461 -18.20 -5.78 -15.42
N TYR A 462 -18.29 -4.81 -14.51
CA TYR A 462 -17.52 -4.85 -13.26
C TYR A 462 -17.88 -6.08 -12.42
N THR A 463 -19.18 -6.38 -12.24
CA THR A 463 -19.60 -7.58 -11.48
C THR A 463 -19.06 -8.88 -12.07
N TYR A 464 -18.67 -8.88 -13.34
CA TYR A 464 -18.03 -10.01 -13.98
C TYR A 464 -16.59 -10.21 -13.50
N PHE A 465 -15.80 -9.14 -13.47
CA PHE A 465 -14.42 -9.16 -13.00
C PHE A 465 -14.32 -9.30 -11.48
N ASP A 466 -15.29 -8.74 -10.74
CA ASP A 466 -15.34 -8.78 -9.28
C ASP A 466 -15.70 -10.18 -8.74
N LYS A 467 -16.52 -10.94 -9.47
CA LYS A 467 -16.91 -12.32 -9.11
C LYS A 467 -15.81 -13.36 -9.29
N PHE A 468 -14.65 -13.01 -9.85
CA PHE A 468 -13.46 -13.87 -9.87
C PHE A 468 -12.69 -13.79 -8.54
N ASN A 469 -13.42 -13.90 -7.43
CA ASN A 469 -12.82 -14.15 -6.13
C ASN A 469 -12.31 -15.60 -6.12
N PRO A 470 -11.00 -15.85 -5.96
CA PRO A 470 -10.42 -17.20 -6.06
C PRO A 470 -10.99 -18.24 -5.09
N ALA A 471 -11.70 -17.80 -4.05
CA ALA A 471 -12.31 -18.67 -3.06
C ALA A 471 -13.53 -19.47 -3.58
N GLU A 472 -14.23 -19.04 -4.63
CA GLU A 472 -15.56 -19.60 -4.93
C GLU A 472 -15.71 -20.50 -6.17
N LYS A 473 -14.81 -20.48 -7.18
CA LYS A 473 -15.03 -21.31 -8.39
C LYS A 473 -13.74 -21.80 -9.05
N LEU A 474 -13.35 -23.02 -8.69
CA LEU A 474 -12.25 -23.76 -9.33
C LEU A 474 -12.69 -25.15 -9.82
N GLN A 475 -13.96 -25.31 -10.20
CA GLN A 475 -14.55 -26.64 -10.47
C GLN A 475 -14.85 -26.99 -11.93
N SER A 476 -14.60 -26.13 -12.93
CA SER A 476 -14.71 -26.56 -14.34
C SER A 476 -13.58 -26.02 -15.21
N PRO A 477 -12.82 -26.88 -15.90
CA PRO A 477 -11.78 -26.45 -16.86
C PRO A 477 -12.34 -26.03 -18.23
N PHE A 478 -13.64 -26.23 -18.52
CA PHE A 478 -14.22 -25.96 -19.85
C PHE A 478 -15.67 -25.47 -19.78
N ASP A 479 -15.90 -24.28 -19.24
CA ASP A 479 -17.17 -23.58 -19.47
C ASP A 479 -17.07 -22.80 -20.80
N LEU A 480 -17.98 -23.06 -21.75
CA LEU A 480 -18.04 -22.35 -23.04
C LEU A 480 -18.32 -20.86 -22.85
N SER A 481 -18.99 -20.48 -21.76
CA SER A 481 -19.12 -19.07 -21.37
C SER A 481 -17.76 -18.43 -21.05
N ASP A 482 -16.71 -19.22 -20.82
CA ASP A 482 -15.35 -18.73 -20.59
C ASP A 482 -14.60 -18.36 -21.88
N ILE A 483 -15.00 -18.86 -23.04
CA ILE A 483 -14.38 -18.52 -24.35
C ILE A 483 -14.98 -17.22 -24.91
N ILE A 484 -16.24 -16.92 -24.57
CA ILE A 484 -17.00 -15.75 -25.06
C ILE A 484 -16.70 -14.50 -24.21
N GLN A 485 -15.87 -14.61 -23.17
CA GLN A 485 -15.54 -13.48 -22.30
C GLN A 485 -14.68 -12.45 -23.03
N PRO A 486 -14.94 -11.14 -22.85
CA PRO A 486 -14.05 -10.13 -23.38
C PRO A 486 -12.68 -10.27 -22.70
N GLN A 487 -11.63 -10.41 -23.52
CA GLN A 487 -10.27 -10.53 -23.03
C GLN A 487 -9.89 -9.25 -22.30
N PHE A 488 -9.58 -9.34 -21.00
CA PHE A 488 -9.25 -8.16 -20.19
C PHE A 488 -8.12 -7.33 -20.80
N ASP A 489 -7.14 -7.99 -21.43
CA ASP A 489 -6.07 -7.31 -22.15
C ASP A 489 -6.56 -6.41 -23.27
N LEU A 490 -7.54 -6.86 -24.04
CA LEU A 490 -8.11 -6.04 -25.11
C LEU A 490 -8.81 -4.82 -24.52
N ILE A 491 -9.55 -4.98 -23.42
CA ILE A 491 -10.17 -3.87 -22.69
C ILE A 491 -9.08 -2.91 -22.20
N GLU A 492 -8.09 -3.39 -21.46
CA GLU A 492 -6.99 -2.59 -20.91
C GLU A 492 -6.27 -1.80 -22.02
N LEU A 493 -5.84 -2.47 -23.09
CA LEU A 493 -5.11 -1.85 -24.19
C LEU A 493 -5.97 -0.82 -24.93
N THR A 494 -7.24 -1.13 -25.17
CA THR A 494 -8.16 -0.19 -25.82
C THR A 494 -8.37 1.05 -24.96
N LEU A 495 -8.58 0.89 -23.65
CA LEU A 495 -8.73 2.00 -22.72
C LEU A 495 -7.46 2.87 -22.71
N TRP A 496 -6.27 2.28 -22.60
CA TRP A 496 -5.03 3.06 -22.60
C TRP A 496 -4.79 3.83 -23.89
N GLY A 497 -5.07 3.21 -25.05
CA GLY A 497 -4.96 3.88 -26.35
C GLY A 497 -5.87 5.10 -26.45
N HIS A 498 -7.14 4.96 -26.04
CA HIS A 498 -8.09 6.06 -26.08
C HIS A 498 -7.83 7.14 -25.03
N ILE A 499 -7.45 6.78 -23.81
CA ILE A 499 -7.05 7.75 -22.79
C ILE A 499 -5.90 8.60 -23.31
N TYR A 500 -4.86 7.97 -23.85
CA TYR A 500 -3.72 8.69 -24.42
C TYR A 500 -4.13 9.61 -25.57
N ARG A 501 -4.96 9.11 -26.51
CA ARG A 501 -5.45 9.90 -27.65
C ARG A 501 -6.27 11.12 -27.21
N ASN A 502 -7.11 10.96 -26.19
CA ASN A 502 -7.94 12.06 -25.69
C ASN A 502 -7.13 13.11 -24.89
N MET A 503 -5.92 12.78 -24.47
CA MET A 503 -4.99 13.74 -23.85
C MET A 503 -4.24 14.59 -24.89
N GLU A 504 -4.20 14.20 -26.17
CA GLU A 504 -3.45 14.92 -27.22
C GLU A 504 -3.80 16.41 -27.33
N PRO A 505 -5.08 16.84 -27.30
CA PRO A 505 -5.39 18.27 -27.37
C PRO A 505 -4.78 19.08 -26.21
N LEU A 506 -4.72 18.50 -25.01
CA LEU A 506 -4.08 19.12 -23.84
C LEU A 506 -2.56 19.15 -24.00
N ALA A 507 -1.98 18.06 -24.51
CA ALA A 507 -0.55 17.99 -24.80
C ALA A 507 -0.14 18.98 -25.90
N ASP A 508 -0.92 19.13 -26.96
CA ASP A 508 -0.69 20.08 -28.05
C ASP A 508 -0.83 21.53 -27.56
N LYS A 509 -1.83 21.82 -26.71
CA LYS A 509 -1.95 23.13 -26.04
C LYS A 509 -0.70 23.44 -25.21
N LEU A 510 -0.20 22.46 -24.44
CA LEU A 510 1.01 22.61 -23.63
C LEU A 510 2.26 22.81 -24.52
N ARG A 511 2.44 22.02 -25.58
CA ARG A 511 3.54 22.17 -26.55
C ARG A 511 3.51 23.55 -27.21
N TYR A 512 2.34 23.98 -27.68
CA TYR A 512 2.16 25.27 -28.32
C TYR A 512 2.58 26.38 -27.36
N SER A 513 2.02 26.42 -26.15
CA SER A 513 2.39 27.41 -25.14
C SER A 513 3.89 27.39 -24.85
N LEU A 514 4.48 26.23 -24.55
CA LEU A 514 5.93 26.13 -24.29
C LEU A 514 6.80 26.63 -25.47
N SER A 515 6.31 26.54 -26.71
CA SER A 515 7.02 27.02 -27.91
C SER A 515 6.80 28.51 -28.22
N THR A 516 5.68 29.10 -27.80
CA THR A 516 5.29 30.48 -28.12
C THR A 516 5.41 31.45 -26.95
N THR A 517 5.58 30.94 -25.74
CA THR A 517 5.61 31.74 -24.51
C THR A 517 6.80 32.70 -24.52
N ASP A 518 6.50 33.99 -24.74
CA ASP A 518 7.35 35.10 -24.28
C ASP A 518 7.46 34.99 -22.76
N ARG A 519 8.60 35.40 -22.16
CA ARG A 519 8.99 35.10 -20.75
C ARG A 519 7.93 35.41 -19.69
N ASN A 520 6.90 36.19 -20.02
CA ASN A 520 5.83 36.64 -19.13
C ASN A 520 4.45 35.97 -19.35
N SER A 521 4.31 34.99 -20.25
CA SER A 521 3.02 34.32 -20.45
C SER A 521 2.89 33.06 -19.60
N SER A 522 1.80 32.96 -18.84
CA SER A 522 1.46 31.80 -18.01
C SER A 522 0.44 30.91 -18.73
N LEU A 523 0.74 29.62 -18.90
CA LEU A 523 -0.28 28.64 -19.28
C LEU A 523 -1.03 28.17 -18.05
N GLU A 524 -2.35 28.20 -18.14
CA GLU A 524 -3.25 27.63 -17.15
C GLU A 524 -3.84 26.30 -17.66
N LEU A 525 -3.50 25.21 -16.96
CA LEU A 525 -4.08 23.88 -17.14
C LEU A 525 -4.74 23.45 -15.84
N GLN A 526 -6.02 23.11 -15.90
CA GLN A 526 -6.79 22.67 -14.76
C GLN A 526 -6.69 21.15 -14.59
N ALA A 527 -6.67 20.65 -13.36
CA ALA A 527 -6.64 19.21 -13.10
C ALA A 527 -7.91 18.52 -13.63
N GLU A 528 -9.02 19.24 -13.60
CA GLU A 528 -10.33 18.84 -14.09
C GLU A 528 -10.34 18.61 -15.61
N ASP A 529 -9.52 19.34 -16.38
CA ASP A 529 -9.41 19.14 -17.82
C ASP A 529 -8.80 17.77 -18.14
N ILE A 530 -7.81 17.35 -17.35
CA ILE A 530 -7.10 16.08 -17.51
C ILE A 530 -7.98 14.92 -17.05
N GLU A 531 -8.66 15.07 -15.91
CA GLU A 531 -9.65 14.10 -15.48
C GLU A 531 -10.74 13.93 -16.54
N LYS A 532 -11.29 15.04 -17.05
CA LYS A 532 -12.30 15.03 -18.12
C LYS A 532 -11.79 14.35 -19.38
N ALA A 533 -10.56 14.63 -19.81
CA ALA A 533 -9.94 13.96 -20.96
C ALA A 533 -9.79 12.44 -20.71
N THR A 534 -9.39 12.05 -19.50
CA THR A 534 -9.30 10.64 -19.11
C THR A 534 -10.66 9.95 -19.18
N VAL A 535 -11.67 10.51 -18.52
CA VAL A 535 -13.03 9.98 -18.47
C VAL A 535 -13.63 9.90 -19.88
N THR A 536 -13.40 10.92 -20.72
CA THR A 536 -13.84 10.92 -22.13
C THR A 536 -13.16 9.81 -22.93
N GLY A 537 -11.86 9.60 -22.72
CA GLY A 537 -11.10 8.51 -23.33
C GLY A 537 -11.64 7.13 -22.92
N VAL A 538 -11.92 6.93 -21.64
CA VAL A 538 -12.54 5.69 -21.16
C VAL A 538 -13.92 5.47 -21.80
N GLY A 539 -14.76 6.51 -21.87
CA GLY A 539 -16.07 6.42 -22.51
C GLY A 539 -15.98 5.99 -23.97
N THR A 540 -15.13 6.66 -24.75
CA THR A 540 -14.87 6.33 -26.16
C THR A 540 -14.34 4.91 -26.33
N ALA A 541 -13.47 4.46 -25.41
CA ALA A 541 -12.95 3.09 -25.43
C ALA A 541 -14.06 2.05 -25.30
N PHE A 542 -14.99 2.23 -24.35
CA PHE A 542 -16.12 1.31 -24.18
C PHE A 542 -17.07 1.34 -25.37
N GLU A 543 -17.31 2.48 -26.00
CA GLU A 543 -18.09 2.54 -27.24
C GLU A 543 -17.44 1.74 -28.38
N GLN A 544 -16.11 1.76 -28.49
CA GLN A 544 -15.41 0.93 -29.46
C GLN A 544 -15.48 -0.56 -29.11
N ILE A 545 -15.31 -0.92 -27.83
CA ILE A 545 -15.41 -2.31 -27.37
C ILE A 545 -16.81 -2.87 -27.69
N ASP A 546 -17.87 -2.11 -27.40
CA ASP A 546 -19.24 -2.53 -27.70
C ASP A 546 -19.45 -2.77 -29.20
N LYS A 547 -18.93 -1.88 -30.06
CA LYS A 547 -18.98 -2.04 -31.52
C LYS A 547 -18.26 -3.31 -32.00
N LEU A 548 -17.09 -3.60 -31.42
CA LEU A 548 -16.33 -4.82 -31.76
C LEU A 548 -17.10 -6.07 -31.33
N MET A 549 -17.64 -6.07 -30.10
CA MET A 549 -18.46 -7.18 -29.60
C MET A 549 -19.72 -7.42 -30.44
N ASP A 550 -20.38 -6.36 -30.90
CA ASP A 550 -21.56 -6.46 -31.77
C ASP A 550 -21.23 -7.03 -33.17
N VAL A 551 -20.03 -6.79 -33.69
CA VAL A 551 -19.56 -7.39 -34.94
C VAL A 551 -19.30 -8.88 -34.72
N ASP A 552 -18.53 -9.24 -33.69
CA ASP A 552 -18.20 -10.62 -33.36
C ASP A 552 -19.46 -11.46 -33.10
N LEU A 553 -20.43 -10.94 -32.34
CA LEU A 553 -21.69 -11.63 -32.08
C LEU A 553 -22.49 -11.87 -33.36
N ARG A 554 -22.48 -10.91 -34.30
CA ARG A 554 -23.15 -11.07 -35.61
C ARG A 554 -22.47 -12.14 -36.46
N GLU A 555 -21.14 -12.14 -36.51
CA GLU A 555 -20.37 -13.15 -37.26
C GLU A 555 -20.55 -14.55 -36.68
N ILE A 556 -20.49 -14.68 -35.36
CA ILE A 556 -20.77 -15.94 -34.65
C ILE A 556 -22.19 -16.41 -34.95
N THR A 557 -23.18 -15.52 -34.86
CA THR A 557 -24.58 -15.85 -35.16
C THR A 557 -24.75 -16.29 -36.62
N GLN A 558 -24.04 -15.67 -37.56
CA GLN A 558 -24.05 -16.08 -38.96
C GLN A 558 -23.36 -17.42 -39.18
N ALA A 559 -22.27 -17.69 -38.47
CA ALA A 559 -21.58 -18.97 -38.51
C ALA A 559 -22.44 -20.12 -37.97
N PHE A 560 -23.19 -19.90 -36.89
CA PHE A 560 -24.14 -20.90 -36.36
C PHE A 560 -25.40 -21.11 -37.20
N LYS A 561 -25.71 -20.17 -38.10
CA LYS A 561 -26.84 -20.30 -39.05
C LYS A 561 -26.46 -21.06 -40.32
N LYS A 562 -25.17 -21.27 -40.57
CA LYS A 562 -24.64 -22.10 -41.66
C LYS A 562 -24.33 -23.49 -41.14
#